data_AF-A0A8S3ZMQ3-F1
#
_entry.id   AF-A0A8S3ZMQ3-F1
#
_cell.length_a   1.000
_cell.length_b   1.000
_cell.length_c   1.000
_cell.angle_alpha   90.00
_cell.angle_beta   90.00
_cell.angle_gamma   90.00
#
_symmetry.space_group_name_H-M   'P 1'
#
loop_
_entity.id
_entity.type
_entity.pdbx_description
1 polymer ?
#
loop_
_entity_poly.entity_id
_entity_poly.type
_entity_poly.pdbx_seq_one_letter_code
_entity_poly.pdbx_strand_id
1 'polypeptide(L)'
;MSAASFQERQDEELQALESIFGQDIIDLRKKAAWNIFQPLELKLTLKPQQSVGGEEGNVHVQLDMVVKCSPRYPDVVPEISLVNPKGLSNQLVAELKAALEKEAKEVVGEVMIYQLAGIAQVFLHKHNKPPTQSFYEQMISNMKQQEERTKELERQKEEQKRQQIEQDLLKQQEALRNEKRRRNEDLKTVESSTPAGTSAKIVQPHPPLSPINPQRGARSVSACDSGSARSHTTV
;
A
#
# COMPACT_ATOMS: atom_id res chain seq x y z
N MET A 1 23.77 46.02 -28.39
CA MET A 1 22.96 45.11 -27.57
C MET A 1 23.27 45.46 -26.12
N SER A 2 22.30 45.95 -25.34
CA SER A 2 22.52 46.16 -23.91
C SER A 2 22.70 44.79 -23.25
N ALA A 3 23.71 44.65 -22.39
CA ALA A 3 23.83 43.47 -21.55
C ALA A 3 22.58 43.39 -20.66
N ALA A 4 21.94 42.22 -20.59
CA ALA A 4 20.81 42.00 -19.70
C ALA A 4 21.22 42.28 -18.25
N SER A 5 20.32 42.87 -17.47
CA SER A 5 20.55 43.14 -16.06
C SER A 5 20.66 41.83 -15.25
N PHE A 6 21.29 41.88 -14.07
CA PHE A 6 21.36 40.71 -13.18
C PHE A 6 19.97 40.19 -12.80
N GLN A 7 19.00 41.10 -12.65
CA GLN A 7 17.61 40.73 -12.41
C GLN A 7 17.04 39.93 -13.58
N GLU A 8 17.15 40.45 -14.81
CA GLU A 8 16.65 39.77 -16.01
C GLU A 8 17.28 38.38 -16.16
N ARG A 9 18.60 38.25 -16.00
CA ARG A 9 19.29 36.95 -16.09
C ARG A 9 18.79 35.95 -15.03
N GLN A 10 18.53 36.42 -13.80
CA GLN A 10 18.02 35.59 -12.71
C GLN A 10 16.57 35.17 -12.94
N ASP A 11 15.71 36.08 -13.40
CA ASP A 11 14.30 35.81 -13.68
C ASP A 11 14.14 34.88 -14.91
N GLU A 12 14.97 35.07 -15.95
CA GLU A 12 15.03 34.17 -17.12
C GLU A 12 15.48 32.76 -16.74
N GLU A 13 16.51 32.64 -15.89
CA GLU A 13 16.95 31.33 -15.40
C GLU A 13 15.86 30.65 -14.58
N LEU A 14 15.19 31.36 -13.67
CA LEU A 14 14.08 30.80 -12.91
C LEU A 14 12.97 30.29 -13.83
N GLN A 15 12.55 31.10 -14.82
CA GLN A 15 11.50 30.71 -15.77
C GLN A 15 11.89 29.45 -16.57
N ALA A 16 13.16 29.35 -16.98
CA ALA A 16 13.67 28.15 -17.65
C ALA A 16 13.63 26.93 -16.71
N LEU A 17 14.07 27.09 -15.46
CA LEU A 17 14.03 26.03 -14.46
C LEU A 17 12.60 25.58 -14.12
N GLU A 18 11.65 26.52 -13.98
CA GLU A 18 10.23 26.22 -13.80
C GLU A 18 9.67 25.39 -14.96
N SER A 19 10.07 25.70 -16.19
CA SER A 19 9.67 24.93 -17.37
C SER A 19 10.24 23.51 -17.39
N ILE A 20 11.44 23.31 -16.83
CA ILE A 20 12.14 22.02 -16.82
C ILE A 20 11.68 21.14 -15.65
N PHE A 21 11.60 21.70 -14.45
CA PHE A 21 11.37 20.96 -13.21
C PHE A 21 9.93 20.99 -12.72
N GLY A 22 9.09 21.91 -13.23
CA GLY A 22 7.68 22.00 -12.91
C GLY A 22 7.42 22.08 -11.40
N GLN A 23 6.93 20.99 -10.82
CA GLN A 23 6.57 20.91 -9.40
C GLN A 23 7.76 20.65 -8.47
N ASP A 24 8.90 20.20 -9.01
CA ASP A 24 10.08 19.90 -8.22
C ASP A 24 10.88 21.18 -7.85
N ILE A 25 10.51 22.35 -8.36
CA ILE A 25 11.11 23.66 -8.02
C ILE A 25 10.14 24.54 -7.23
N ILE A 26 10.68 25.30 -6.27
CA ILE A 26 9.94 26.24 -5.44
C ILE A 26 10.72 27.55 -5.37
N ASP A 27 10.14 28.67 -5.83
CA ASP A 27 10.67 30.02 -5.58
C ASP A 27 10.44 30.38 -4.10
N LEU A 28 11.53 30.70 -3.40
CA LEU A 28 11.54 31.05 -1.98
C LEU A 28 11.55 32.57 -1.74
N ARG A 29 11.60 33.39 -2.80
CA ARG A 29 11.51 34.84 -2.68
C ARG A 29 10.16 35.22 -2.06
N LYS A 30 10.20 36.12 -1.08
CA LYS A 30 8.97 36.70 -0.52
C LYS A 30 8.33 37.59 -1.57
N LYS A 31 7.02 37.45 -1.79
CA LYS A 31 6.24 38.44 -2.55
C LYS A 31 6.23 39.75 -1.74
N ALA A 32 7.16 40.65 -2.05
CA ALA A 32 7.17 41.96 -1.44
C ALA A 32 5.93 42.75 -1.89
N ALA A 33 5.27 43.44 -0.95
CA ALA A 33 4.11 44.30 -1.24
C ALA A 33 4.45 45.51 -2.14
N TRP A 34 5.75 45.75 -2.36
CA TRP A 34 6.31 46.82 -3.18
C TRP A 34 7.24 46.17 -4.20
N ASN A 35 7.22 46.65 -5.44
CA ASN A 35 7.85 46.06 -6.63
C ASN A 35 9.40 46.14 -6.60
N ILE A 36 10.02 45.69 -5.50
CA ILE A 36 11.44 45.77 -5.21
C ILE A 36 12.10 44.46 -5.63
N PHE A 37 13.18 44.55 -6.40
CA PHE A 37 14.00 43.41 -6.80
C PHE A 37 14.50 42.61 -5.59
N GLN A 38 14.33 41.30 -5.65
CA GLN A 38 14.86 40.33 -4.69
C GLN A 38 15.73 39.34 -5.47
N PRO A 39 16.99 39.13 -5.06
CA PRO A 39 17.84 38.10 -5.65
C PRO A 39 17.17 36.73 -5.59
N LEU A 40 17.47 35.91 -6.59
CA LEU A 40 16.90 34.58 -6.73
C LEU A 40 17.21 33.71 -5.51
N GLU A 41 16.16 33.18 -4.87
CA GLU A 41 16.27 32.19 -3.82
C GLU A 41 15.29 31.06 -4.18
N LEU A 42 15.78 29.84 -4.35
CA LEU A 42 14.93 28.72 -4.78
C LEU A 42 15.31 27.43 -4.08
N LYS A 43 14.37 26.49 -4.07
CA LYS A 43 14.59 25.11 -3.67
C LYS A 43 14.27 24.19 -4.84
N LEU A 44 15.19 23.27 -5.14
CA LEU A 44 15.05 22.27 -6.18
C LEU A 44 15.10 20.86 -5.59
N THR A 45 14.05 20.09 -5.82
CA THR A 45 13.93 18.70 -5.39
C THR A 45 14.56 17.79 -6.44
N LEU A 46 15.68 17.15 -6.09
CA LEU A 46 16.47 16.37 -7.03
C LEU A 46 16.36 14.87 -6.77
N LYS A 47 16.13 14.14 -7.85
CA LYS A 47 16.03 12.67 -7.90
C LYS A 47 17.09 12.14 -8.87
N PRO A 48 17.51 10.86 -8.77
CA PRO A 48 18.36 10.20 -9.74
C PRO A 48 17.90 10.45 -11.17
N GLN A 49 18.83 10.77 -12.06
CA GLN A 49 18.53 10.85 -13.48
C GLN A 49 17.93 9.52 -13.95
N GLN A 50 16.74 9.56 -14.54
CA GLN A 50 16.08 8.38 -15.08
C GLN A 50 16.75 8.02 -16.40
N SER A 51 17.42 6.86 -16.46
CA SER A 51 17.95 6.32 -17.71
C SER A 51 16.83 5.65 -18.49
N VAL A 52 16.69 5.98 -19.77
CA VAL A 52 15.82 5.26 -20.71
C VAL A 52 16.33 3.81 -20.80
N GLY A 53 15.66 2.87 -20.12
CA GLY A 53 16.00 1.43 -20.12
C GLY A 53 16.60 0.87 -18.83
N GLY A 54 16.70 1.64 -17.73
CA GLY A 54 17.00 1.12 -16.39
C GLY A 54 15.71 0.76 -15.64
N GLU A 55 15.79 -0.10 -14.61
CA GLU A 55 14.65 -0.50 -13.77
C GLU A 55 13.78 0.73 -13.40
N GLU A 56 12.63 0.85 -14.05
CA GLU A 56 11.67 1.91 -13.80
C GLU A 56 11.20 1.81 -12.35
N GLY A 57 11.47 2.83 -11.54
CA GLY A 57 10.63 3.13 -10.38
C GLY A 57 11.29 3.13 -9.00
N ASN A 58 12.52 2.67 -8.85
CA ASN A 58 13.14 2.60 -7.52
C ASN A 58 14.04 3.82 -7.24
N VAL A 59 13.41 4.92 -6.80
CA VAL A 59 14.10 6.09 -6.26
C VAL A 59 14.46 5.81 -4.79
N HIS A 60 15.72 5.45 -4.54
CA HIS A 60 16.23 5.21 -3.19
C HIS A 60 16.92 6.44 -2.60
N VAL A 61 17.37 7.35 -3.46
CA VAL A 61 18.04 8.58 -3.03
C VAL A 61 17.31 9.82 -3.54
N GLN A 62 17.30 10.87 -2.75
CA GLN A 62 16.70 12.17 -3.09
C GLN A 62 17.32 13.24 -2.18
N LEU A 63 17.39 14.49 -2.61
CA LEU A 63 17.68 15.64 -1.75
C LEU A 63 17.02 16.90 -2.28
N ASP A 64 16.99 17.94 -1.44
CA ASP A 64 16.60 19.28 -1.83
C ASP A 64 17.85 20.16 -1.93
N MET A 65 18.10 20.74 -3.10
CA MET A 65 19.15 21.74 -3.32
C MET A 65 18.55 23.14 -3.18
N VAL A 66 18.94 23.85 -2.12
CA VAL A 66 18.57 25.26 -1.90
C VAL A 66 19.68 26.13 -2.45
N VAL A 67 19.32 27.06 -3.32
CA VAL A 67 20.25 28.01 -3.94
C VAL A 67 19.86 29.42 -3.54
N LYS A 68 20.83 30.19 -3.04
CA LYS A 68 20.66 31.62 -2.73
C LYS A 68 21.63 32.44 -3.57
N CYS A 69 21.08 33.22 -4.48
CA CYS A 69 21.85 34.09 -5.35
C CYS A 69 22.09 35.45 -4.68
N SER A 70 23.22 36.07 -5.03
CA SER A 70 23.46 37.47 -4.69
C SER A 70 22.82 38.39 -5.75
N PRO A 71 22.66 39.70 -5.49
CA PRO A 71 22.25 40.67 -6.50
C PRO A 71 23.18 40.74 -7.73
N ARG A 72 24.38 40.17 -7.66
CA ARG A 72 25.39 40.14 -8.73
C ARG A 72 25.55 38.77 -9.37
N TYR A 73 24.76 37.76 -8.98
CA TYR A 73 24.76 36.49 -9.68
C TYR A 73 24.32 36.70 -11.15
N PRO A 74 24.98 36.05 -12.13
CA PRO A 74 25.96 34.95 -12.00
C PRO A 74 27.44 35.33 -11.91
N ASP A 75 27.79 36.61 -11.85
CA ASP A 75 29.18 37.07 -11.72
C ASP A 75 29.78 36.74 -10.33
N VAL A 76 28.91 36.42 -9.38
CA VAL A 76 29.26 35.87 -8.07
C VAL A 76 28.53 34.54 -7.91
N VAL A 77 29.28 33.50 -7.52
CA VAL A 77 28.73 32.17 -7.27
C VAL A 77 27.59 32.21 -6.23
N PRO A 78 26.54 31.40 -6.39
CA PRO A 78 25.47 31.35 -5.42
C PRO A 78 25.88 30.55 -4.18
N GLU A 79 25.17 30.76 -3.07
CA GLU A 79 25.27 29.90 -1.90
C GLU A 79 24.45 28.62 -2.13
N ILE A 80 25.09 27.46 -1.97
CA ILE A 80 24.49 26.15 -2.22
C ILE A 80 24.34 25.39 -0.89
N SER A 81 23.12 24.98 -0.58
CA SER A 81 22.81 24.16 0.59
C SER A 81 22.05 22.89 0.18
N LEU A 82 22.50 21.75 0.67
CA LEU A 82 21.84 20.46 0.44
C LEU A 82 21.09 20.05 1.70
N VAL A 83 19.77 19.92 1.61
CA VAL A 83 18.88 19.62 2.75
C VAL A 83 17.98 18.43 2.44
N ASN A 84 17.36 17.87 3.47
CA ASN A 84 16.47 16.70 3.38
C ASN A 84 17.06 15.50 2.60
N PRO A 85 18.33 15.10 2.82
CA PRO A 85 18.88 13.95 2.11
C PRO A 85 18.17 12.66 2.51
N LYS A 86 17.78 11.87 1.52
CA LYS A 86 17.24 10.51 1.65
C LYS A 86 18.17 9.54 0.96
N GLY A 87 18.46 8.42 1.60
CA GLY A 87 19.32 7.36 1.05
C GLY A 87 20.79 7.73 0.85
N LEU A 88 21.23 8.91 1.32
CA LEU A 88 22.62 9.36 1.25
C LEU A 88 23.21 9.47 2.66
N SER A 89 24.49 9.11 2.79
CA SER A 89 25.25 9.40 4.00
C SER A 89 25.68 10.87 4.04
N ASN A 90 25.94 11.40 5.24
CA ASN A 90 26.45 12.77 5.41
C ASN A 90 27.76 12.99 4.67
N GLN A 91 28.59 11.96 4.53
CA GLN A 91 29.83 12.01 3.77
C GLN A 91 29.57 12.22 2.27
N LEU A 92 28.61 11.49 1.69
CA LEU A 92 28.22 11.66 0.29
C LEU A 92 27.57 13.03 0.03
N VAL A 93 26.79 13.53 0.98
CA VAL A 93 26.22 14.88 0.90
C VAL A 93 27.34 15.94 0.91
N ALA A 94 28.35 15.78 1.76
CA ALA A 94 29.50 16.69 1.79
C ALA A 94 30.34 16.60 0.50
N GLU A 95 30.55 15.41 -0.05
CA GLU A 95 31.23 15.20 -1.33
C GLU A 95 30.49 15.88 -2.48
N LEU A 96 29.17 15.68 -2.57
CA LEU A 96 28.35 16.34 -3.58
C LEU A 96 28.39 17.86 -3.42
N LYS A 97 28.26 18.37 -2.19
CA LYS A 97 28.35 19.83 -1.94
C LYS A 97 29.68 20.40 -2.44
N ALA A 98 30.79 19.75 -2.12
CA ALA A 98 32.12 20.18 -2.57
C ALA A 98 32.25 20.13 -4.10
N ALA A 99 31.67 19.13 -4.76
CA ALA A 99 31.65 19.03 -6.22
C ALA A 99 30.86 20.18 -6.86
N LEU A 100 29.69 20.52 -6.32
CA LEU A 100 28.86 21.63 -6.80
C LEU A 100 29.54 22.99 -6.58
N GLU A 101 30.14 23.22 -5.42
CA GLU A 101 30.88 24.45 -5.12
C GLU A 101 32.13 24.61 -5.98
N LYS A 102 32.77 23.50 -6.35
CA LYS A 102 33.88 23.50 -7.31
C LYS A 102 33.37 23.89 -8.69
N GLU A 103 32.32 23.23 -9.19
CA GLU A 103 31.77 23.53 -10.52
C GLU A 103 31.33 24.99 -10.62
N ALA A 104 30.62 25.52 -9.61
CA ALA A 104 30.15 26.90 -9.61
C ALA A 104 31.29 27.93 -9.82
N LYS A 105 32.50 27.62 -9.35
CA LYS A 105 33.68 28.49 -9.54
C LYS A 105 34.25 28.41 -10.95
N GLU A 106 34.10 27.28 -11.64
CA GLU A 106 34.56 27.10 -13.02
C GLU A 106 33.63 27.79 -14.03
N VAL A 107 32.33 27.81 -13.75
CA VAL A 107 31.29 28.38 -14.64
C VAL A 107 30.83 29.78 -14.23
N VAL A 108 31.54 30.43 -13.29
CA VAL A 108 31.20 31.77 -12.82
C VAL A 108 31.17 32.77 -13.99
N GLY A 109 30.19 33.66 -13.98
CA GLY A 109 29.93 34.61 -15.06
C GLY A 109 28.74 34.22 -15.95
N GLU A 110 28.29 32.96 -15.90
CA GLU A 110 27.07 32.49 -16.57
C GLU A 110 26.07 31.81 -15.62
N VAL A 111 24.81 31.83 -16.01
CA VAL A 111 23.74 31.16 -15.25
C VAL A 111 24.01 29.65 -15.17
N MET A 112 23.98 29.08 -13.96
CA MET A 112 24.59 27.78 -13.66
C MET A 112 23.71 26.81 -12.87
N ILE A 113 22.54 27.22 -12.38
CA ILE A 113 21.70 26.40 -11.49
C ILE A 113 21.26 25.10 -12.18
N TYR A 114 20.93 25.17 -13.46
CA TYR A 114 20.57 23.98 -14.25
C TYR A 114 21.76 22.99 -14.37
N GLN A 115 22.96 23.50 -14.62
CA GLN A 115 24.18 22.69 -14.71
C GLN A 115 24.49 22.00 -13.38
N LEU A 116 24.38 22.74 -12.27
CA LEU A 116 24.56 22.22 -10.92
C LEU A 116 23.53 21.14 -10.59
N ALA A 117 22.26 21.35 -10.98
CA ALA A 117 21.21 20.35 -10.83
C ALA A 117 21.55 19.05 -11.59
N GLY A 118 22.05 19.16 -12.83
CA GLY A 118 22.48 18.02 -13.63
C GLY A 118 23.59 17.20 -12.96
N ILE A 119 24.62 17.86 -12.43
CA ILE A 119 25.70 17.20 -11.68
C ILE A 119 25.16 16.45 -10.47
N ALA A 120 24.26 17.08 -9.72
CA ALA A 120 23.61 16.44 -8.58
C ALA A 120 22.76 15.24 -9.00
N GLN A 121 21.97 15.32 -10.07
CA GLN A 121 21.16 14.19 -10.58
C GLN A 121 22.03 13.01 -11.04
N VAL A 122 23.17 13.26 -11.69
CA VAL A 122 24.16 12.24 -12.08
C VAL A 122 24.80 11.61 -10.84
N PHE A 123 25.17 12.43 -9.84
CA PHE A 123 25.71 11.94 -8.58
C PHE A 123 24.71 11.06 -7.82
N LEU A 124 23.44 11.47 -7.77
CA LEU A 124 22.34 10.70 -7.18
C LEU A 124 22.15 9.38 -7.92
N HIS A 125 22.18 9.38 -9.26
CA HIS A 125 22.08 8.17 -10.05
C HIS A 125 23.19 7.16 -9.71
N LYS A 126 24.45 7.60 -9.63
CA LYS A 126 25.59 6.76 -9.25
C LYS A 126 25.45 6.13 -7.85
N HIS A 127 24.74 6.80 -6.95
CA HIS A 127 24.56 6.37 -5.55
C HIS A 127 23.16 5.83 -5.25
N ASN A 128 22.32 5.63 -6.26
CA ASN A 128 20.97 5.09 -6.12
C ASN A 128 21.02 3.57 -5.84
N LYS A 129 21.47 3.20 -4.64
CA LYS A 129 21.54 1.81 -4.20
C LYS A 129 20.31 1.47 -3.36
N PRO A 130 19.71 0.29 -3.53
CA PRO A 130 18.66 -0.17 -2.63
C PRO A 130 19.20 -0.21 -1.19
N PRO A 131 18.32 -0.04 -0.18
CA PRO A 131 18.70 -0.25 1.21
C PRO A 131 19.41 -1.59 1.36
N THR A 132 20.43 -1.64 2.21
CA THR A 132 21.26 -2.84 2.41
C THR A 132 20.38 -4.08 2.64
N GLN A 133 20.49 -5.04 1.73
CA GLN A 133 19.61 -6.21 1.60
C GLN A 133 19.45 -7.01 2.90
N SER A 134 20.50 -7.12 3.71
CA SER A 134 20.49 -8.01 4.88
C SER A 134 19.38 -7.71 5.89
N PHE A 135 19.10 -6.44 6.22
CA PHE A 135 18.07 -6.13 7.22
C PHE A 135 16.66 -6.19 6.64
N TYR A 136 16.48 -5.69 5.41
CA TYR A 136 15.20 -5.68 4.74
C TYR A 136 14.74 -7.10 4.37
N GLU A 137 15.61 -7.91 3.77
CA GLU A 137 15.30 -9.31 3.44
C GLU A 137 15.00 -10.13 4.69
N GLN A 138 15.75 -9.93 5.78
CA GLN A 138 15.49 -10.60 7.05
C GLN A 138 14.13 -10.17 7.64
N MET A 139 13.77 -8.90 7.56
CA MET A 139 12.46 -8.41 8.00
C MET A 139 11.32 -9.04 7.20
N ILE A 140 11.42 -9.03 5.87
CA ILE A 140 10.40 -9.61 4.97
C ILE A 140 10.30 -11.13 5.18
N SER A 141 11.43 -11.82 5.33
CA SER A 141 11.48 -13.26 5.62
C SER A 141 10.81 -13.58 6.95
N ASN A 142 11.10 -12.82 8.01
CA ASN A 142 10.47 -12.99 9.32
C ASN A 142 8.96 -12.74 9.26
N MET A 143 8.52 -11.68 8.57
CA MET A 143 7.09 -11.40 8.39
C MET A 143 6.37 -12.52 7.65
N LYS A 144 6.96 -13.01 6.55
CA LYS A 144 6.40 -14.12 5.76
C LYS A 144 6.31 -15.41 6.58
N GLN A 145 7.36 -15.75 7.32
CA GLN A 145 7.34 -16.92 8.21
C GLN A 145 6.27 -16.80 9.30
N GLN A 146 6.04 -15.60 9.83
CA GLN A 146 5.02 -15.36 10.84
C GLN A 146 3.61 -15.48 10.26
N GLU A 147 3.38 -14.99 9.04
CA GLU A 147 2.11 -15.14 8.33
C GLU A 147 1.81 -16.61 8.01
N GLU A 148 2.80 -17.34 7.47
CA GLU A 148 2.68 -18.78 7.18
C GLU A 148 2.39 -19.58 8.45
N ARG A 149 3.10 -19.29 9.56
CA ARG A 149 2.83 -19.93 10.86
C ARG A 149 1.41 -19.65 11.33
N THR A 150 0.91 -18.43 11.15
CA THR A 150 -0.44 -18.04 11.58
C THR A 150 -1.50 -18.79 10.76
N LYS A 151 -1.36 -18.83 9.44
CA LYS A 151 -2.24 -19.58 8.54
C LYS A 151 -2.24 -21.07 8.86
N GLU A 152 -1.08 -21.64 9.13
CA GLU A 152 -0.95 -23.06 9.50
C GLU A 152 -1.65 -23.35 10.84
N LEU A 153 -1.48 -22.50 11.85
CA LEU A 153 -2.20 -22.62 13.13
C LEU A 153 -3.72 -22.51 12.97
N GLU A 154 -4.20 -21.63 12.10
CA GLU A 154 -5.63 -21.50 11.80
C GLU A 154 -6.16 -22.77 11.12
N ARG A 155 -5.44 -23.29 10.13
CA ARG A 155 -5.79 -24.52 9.42
C ARG A 155 -5.84 -25.72 10.36
N GLN A 156 -4.86 -25.85 11.25
CA GLN A 156 -4.85 -26.91 12.27
C GLN A 156 -6.02 -26.80 13.24
N LYS A 157 -6.37 -25.59 13.68
CA LYS A 157 -7.55 -25.38 14.54
C LYS A 157 -8.85 -25.72 13.82
N GLU A 158 -8.97 -25.38 12.54
CA GLU A 158 -10.15 -25.71 11.73
C GLU A 158 -10.28 -27.22 11.53
N GLU A 159 -9.17 -27.91 11.23
CA GLU A 159 -9.14 -29.35 11.09
C GLU A 159 -9.47 -30.07 12.41
N GLN A 160 -8.89 -29.62 13.53
CA GLN A 160 -9.22 -30.15 14.86
C GLN A 160 -10.70 -29.98 15.17
N LYS A 161 -11.29 -28.81 14.92
CA LYS A 161 -12.73 -28.58 15.10
C LYS A 161 -13.56 -29.51 14.23
N ARG A 162 -13.16 -29.71 12.96
CA ARG A 162 -13.86 -30.59 12.02
C ARG A 162 -13.84 -32.04 12.52
N GLN A 163 -12.69 -32.52 12.98
CA GLN A 163 -12.53 -33.86 13.56
C GLN A 163 -13.36 -34.02 14.84
N GLN A 164 -13.39 -33.01 15.71
CA GLN A 164 -14.19 -33.01 16.94
C GLN A 164 -15.69 -33.14 16.62
N ILE A 165 -16.19 -32.31 15.69
CA ILE A 165 -17.60 -32.34 15.24
C ILE A 165 -17.95 -33.70 14.64
N GLU A 166 -17.07 -34.27 13.82
CA GLU A 166 -17.28 -35.59 13.20
C GLU A 166 -17.35 -36.72 14.24
N GLN A 167 -16.45 -36.72 15.23
CA GLN A 167 -16.49 -37.68 16.33
C GLN A 167 -17.77 -37.56 17.18
N ASP A 168 -18.18 -36.33 17.49
CA ASP A 168 -19.38 -36.09 18.29
C ASP A 168 -20.65 -36.54 17.55
N LEU A 169 -20.71 -36.33 16.23
CA LEU A 169 -21.80 -36.81 15.38
C LEU A 169 -21.88 -38.35 15.36
N LEU A 170 -20.74 -39.04 15.22
CA LEU A 170 -20.67 -40.50 15.22
C LEU A 170 -21.16 -41.08 16.55
N LYS A 171 -20.71 -40.53 17.69
CA LYS A 171 -21.17 -40.95 19.03
C LYS A 171 -22.67 -40.77 19.20
N GLN A 172 -23.21 -39.64 18.75
CA GLN A 172 -24.65 -39.37 18.82
C GLN A 172 -25.45 -40.36 17.96
N GLN A 173 -24.97 -40.69 16.76
CA GLN A 173 -25.60 -41.69 15.90
C GLN A 173 -25.58 -43.09 16.52
N GLU A 174 -24.47 -43.50 17.12
CA GLU A 174 -24.35 -44.79 17.81
C GLU A 174 -25.27 -44.87 19.03
N ALA A 175 -25.32 -43.83 19.85
CA ALA A 175 -26.22 -43.75 21.01
C ALA A 175 -27.69 -43.88 20.60
N LEU A 176 -28.13 -43.16 19.57
CA LEU A 176 -29.48 -43.26 19.02
C LEU A 176 -29.79 -44.66 18.47
N ARG A 177 -28.81 -45.32 17.84
CA ARG A 177 -28.96 -46.70 17.34
C ARG A 177 -29.11 -47.71 18.48
N ASN A 178 -28.30 -47.59 19.53
CA ASN A 178 -28.37 -48.44 20.71
C ASN A 178 -29.69 -48.23 21.48
N GLU A 179 -30.17 -46.99 21.61
CA GLU A 179 -31.46 -46.69 22.25
C GLU A 179 -32.64 -47.28 21.46
N LYS A 180 -32.65 -47.13 20.12
CA LYS A 180 -33.67 -47.76 19.26
C LYS A 180 -33.69 -49.28 19.42
N ARG A 181 -32.51 -49.91 19.53
CA ARG A 181 -32.38 -51.36 19.72
C ARG A 181 -32.96 -51.79 21.07
N ARG A 182 -32.65 -51.07 22.15
CA ARG A 182 -33.23 -51.32 23.49
C ARG A 182 -34.76 -51.20 23.48
N ARG A 183 -35.29 -50.08 22.95
CA ARG A 183 -36.74 -49.87 22.85
C ARG A 183 -37.44 -50.98 22.05
N ASN A 184 -36.82 -51.45 20.98
CA ASN A 184 -37.36 -52.54 20.17
C ASN A 184 -37.34 -53.89 20.90
N GLU A 185 -36.32 -54.16 21.74
CA GLU A 185 -36.31 -55.35 22.59
C GLU A 185 -37.35 -55.26 23.71
N ASP A 186 -37.50 -54.10 24.35
CA ASP A 186 -38.54 -53.85 25.36
C ASP A 186 -39.96 -54.04 24.78
N LEU A 187 -40.21 -53.54 23.56
CA LEU A 187 -41.48 -53.73 22.84
C LEU A 187 -41.75 -55.21 22.52
N LYS A 188 -40.71 -55.97 22.18
CA LYS A 188 -40.82 -57.41 21.88
C LYS A 188 -41.13 -58.25 23.12
N THR A 189 -40.68 -57.82 24.30
CA THR A 189 -40.98 -58.49 25.57
C THR A 189 -42.41 -58.21 26.04
N VAL A 190 -42.93 -57.00 25.82
CA VAL A 190 -44.32 -56.62 26.19
C VAL A 190 -45.38 -57.30 25.32
N GLU A 191 -45.13 -57.53 24.02
CA GLU A 191 -46.05 -58.27 23.13
C GLU A 191 -46.19 -59.78 23.48
N SER A 192 -45.30 -60.35 24.31
CA SER A 192 -45.39 -61.75 24.73
C SER A 192 -46.34 -62.01 25.92
N SER A 193 -46.97 -60.97 26.47
CA SER A 193 -47.81 -61.07 27.68
C SER A 193 -49.12 -60.26 27.60
N THR A 194 -49.98 -60.55 26.62
CA THR A 194 -51.43 -60.23 26.68
C THR A 194 -52.27 -61.26 25.90
N PRO A 195 -53.31 -61.90 26.50
CA PRO A 195 -54.20 -62.83 25.81
C PRO A 195 -55.44 -62.14 25.20
N ALA A 196 -55.99 -62.76 24.16
CA ALA A 196 -57.08 -62.26 23.32
C ALA A 196 -58.49 -62.65 23.81
N GLY A 197 -59.47 -61.77 23.52
CA GLY A 197 -60.80 -62.18 23.04
C GLY A 197 -62.03 -61.46 23.62
N THR A 198 -62.80 -60.71 22.80
CA THR A 198 -64.21 -61.00 22.39
C THR A 198 -64.77 -59.91 21.43
N SER A 199 -65.51 -60.36 20.40
CA SER A 199 -66.05 -59.66 19.20
C SER A 199 -67.19 -58.63 19.40
N ALA A 200 -67.33 -57.65 18.48
CA ALA A 200 -68.41 -57.58 17.46
C ALA A 200 -68.59 -56.20 16.75
N LYS A 201 -68.69 -56.27 15.41
CA LYS A 201 -69.45 -55.49 14.37
C LYS A 201 -69.50 -53.94 14.26
N ILE A 202 -69.02 -53.49 13.09
CA ILE A 202 -69.62 -52.63 12.02
C ILE A 202 -70.26 -51.28 12.40
N VAL A 203 -69.69 -50.16 11.86
CA VAL A 203 -70.33 -49.21 10.91
C VAL A 203 -69.20 -48.40 10.19
N GLN A 204 -69.31 -48.26 8.88
CA GLN A 204 -68.77 -47.18 8.02
C GLN A 204 -69.94 -46.69 7.14
N PRO A 205 -69.96 -45.50 6.48
CA PRO A 205 -68.87 -44.74 5.82
C PRO A 205 -68.95 -43.20 6.06
N HIS A 206 -68.12 -42.26 5.56
CA HIS A 206 -67.81 -41.80 4.19
C HIS A 206 -66.65 -40.72 4.20
N PRO A 207 -66.32 -39.99 3.11
CA PRO A 207 -65.19 -40.18 2.19
C PRO A 207 -64.09 -39.07 2.28
N PRO A 208 -63.00 -39.14 1.49
CA PRO A 208 -61.76 -38.38 1.74
C PRO A 208 -61.69 -37.06 0.97
N LEU A 209 -60.93 -36.09 1.48
CA LEU A 209 -60.42 -34.95 0.72
C LEU A 209 -58.93 -34.74 0.96
N SER A 210 -58.23 -34.54 -0.16
CA SER A 210 -56.78 -34.59 -0.35
C SER A 210 -56.08 -33.23 -0.04
N PRO A 211 -54.77 -33.04 -0.32
CA PRO A 211 -53.83 -32.34 0.56
C PRO A 211 -53.65 -30.84 0.22
N ILE A 212 -53.14 -30.05 1.17
CA ILE A 212 -52.64 -28.70 0.88
C ILE A 212 -51.18 -28.52 1.33
N ASN A 213 -50.42 -28.10 0.32
CA ASN A 213 -49.02 -27.72 0.18
C ASN A 213 -48.49 -26.76 1.28
N PRO A 214 -47.19 -26.79 1.61
CA PRO A 214 -46.59 -25.82 2.53
C PRO A 214 -46.26 -24.53 1.77
N GLN A 215 -46.76 -23.39 2.26
CA GLN A 215 -46.22 -22.09 1.88
C GLN A 215 -45.65 -21.35 3.09
N ARG A 216 -44.37 -21.03 2.90
CA ARG A 216 -43.72 -19.74 3.13
C ARG A 216 -43.70 -19.19 4.55
N GLY A 217 -42.46 -19.01 5.00
CA GLY A 217 -42.06 -17.69 5.47
C GLY A 217 -40.86 -17.70 6.38
N ALA A 218 -39.66 -17.56 5.81
CA ALA A 218 -38.61 -16.79 6.47
C ALA A 218 -37.67 -16.20 5.42
N ARG A 219 -37.80 -14.88 5.28
CA ARG A 219 -37.00 -13.99 4.43
C ARG A 219 -35.53 -14.01 4.85
N SER A 220 -34.69 -13.99 3.83
CA SER A 220 -33.42 -13.28 3.66
C SER A 220 -32.96 -12.35 4.78
N VAL A 221 -31.67 -12.44 5.13
CA VAL A 221 -30.71 -11.34 4.89
C VAL A 221 -29.32 -11.91 4.65
N SER A 222 -28.72 -11.44 3.55
CA SER A 222 -27.35 -11.64 3.09
C SER A 222 -26.40 -10.68 3.79
N ALA A 223 -25.12 -11.05 3.93
CA ALA A 223 -24.00 -10.29 3.35
C ALA A 223 -22.65 -10.92 3.74
N CYS A 224 -21.91 -11.39 2.74
CA CYS A 224 -20.56 -10.93 2.48
C CYS A 224 -20.11 -11.53 1.15
N ASP A 225 -19.93 -10.68 0.14
CA ASP A 225 -19.03 -11.00 -0.96
C ASP A 225 -18.11 -9.81 -1.21
N SER A 226 -16.89 -10.20 -1.54
CA SER A 226 -15.69 -9.48 -1.86
C SER A 226 -15.75 -8.79 -3.23
N GLY A 227 -14.85 -7.81 -3.44
CA GLY A 227 -14.29 -7.57 -4.78
C GLY A 227 -14.37 -6.16 -5.37
N SER A 228 -13.32 -5.38 -5.11
CA SER A 228 -12.47 -4.66 -6.09
C SER A 228 -13.05 -3.69 -7.16
N ALA A 229 -12.38 -2.53 -7.18
CA ALA A 229 -11.93 -1.74 -8.35
C ALA A 229 -12.79 -0.64 -8.99
N ARG A 230 -12.21 0.57 -8.85
CA ARG A 230 -11.85 1.56 -9.89
C ARG A 230 -12.84 2.68 -10.29
N SER A 231 -12.19 3.86 -10.32
CA SER A 231 -12.21 4.93 -11.34
C SER A 231 -13.26 6.06 -11.29
N HIS A 232 -12.69 7.27 -11.06
CA HIS A 232 -12.75 8.47 -11.92
C HIS A 232 -13.84 9.55 -11.75
N THR A 233 -13.32 10.79 -11.61
CA THR A 233 -13.69 12.02 -12.36
C THR A 233 -14.84 12.92 -11.83
N THR A 234 -14.40 14.11 -11.38
CA THR A 234 -14.82 15.49 -11.78
C THR A 234 -16.31 15.85 -11.80
N VAL A 235 -16.71 16.87 -11.05
CA VAL A 235 -16.86 18.30 -11.46
C VAL A 235 -16.69 19.17 -10.22
#